data_AF-A0A679JSG6-F1
#
_entry.id   AF-A0A679JSG6-F1
#
_cell.length_a   1.000
_cell.length_b   1.000
_cell.length_c   1.000
_cell.angle_alpha   90.00
_cell.angle_beta   90.00
_cell.angle_gamma   90.00
#
_symmetry.space_group_name_H-M   'P 1'
#
loop_
_entity.id
_entity.type
_entity.pdbx_description
1 polymer ?
#
loop_
_entity_poly.entity_id
_entity_poly.type
_entity_poly.pdbx_seq_one_letter_code
_entity_poly.pdbx_strand_id
1 'polypeptide(L)'
;MQARHLMIYLGLTILAVIAVVGGVAAYQRTQSEVLVDTPAVRVETNKATGETNVDAPFAHVEKDGQGTRVEAPGVKIDVPRSAPSD
;
A
#
# COMPACT_ATOMS: atom_id res chain seq x y z
N MET A 1 -21.40 -8.67 43.79
CA MET A 1 -21.74 -8.47 42.35
C MET A 1 -20.69 -7.71 41.54
N GLN A 2 -19.69 -7.05 42.14
CA GLN A 2 -18.69 -6.23 41.43
C GLN A 2 -17.69 -7.01 40.55
N ALA A 3 -17.12 -8.13 41.04
CA ALA A 3 -16.04 -8.83 40.32
C ALA A 3 -16.49 -9.40 38.96
N ARG A 4 -17.74 -9.87 38.85
CA ARG A 4 -18.29 -10.41 37.60
C ARG A 4 -18.45 -9.31 36.53
N HIS A 5 -18.97 -8.15 36.92
CA HIS A 5 -19.12 -7.01 36.01
C HIS A 5 -17.76 -6.47 35.58
N LEU A 6 -16.80 -6.39 36.52
CA LEU A 6 -15.42 -6.00 36.22
C LEU A 6 -14.79 -6.89 35.14
N MET A 7 -14.91 -8.22 35.27
CA MET A 7 -14.36 -9.17 34.28
C MET A 7 -15.04 -9.05 32.92
N ILE A 8 -16.35 -8.77 32.88
CA ILE A 8 -17.09 -8.54 31.63
C ILE A 8 -16.60 -7.26 30.95
N TYR A 9 -16.48 -6.15 31.69
CA TYR A 9 -15.98 -4.90 31.13
C TYR A 9 -14.55 -5.03 30.63
N LEU A 10 -13.69 -5.75 31.35
CA LEU A 10 -12.31 -6.00 30.93
C LEU A 10 -12.24 -6.81 29.63
N GLY A 11 -13.09 -7.84 29.49
CA GLY A 11 -13.18 -8.62 28.26
C GLY A 11 -13.66 -7.80 27.07
N LEU A 12 -14.67 -6.94 27.29
CA LEU A 12 -15.22 -6.07 26.24
C LEU A 12 -14.22 -4.99 25.81
N THR A 13 -13.46 -4.40 26.73
CA THR A 13 -12.44 -3.40 26.36
C THR A 13 -11.29 -4.03 25.57
N ILE A 14 -10.84 -5.24 25.93
CA ILE A 14 -9.81 -5.95 25.16
C ILE A 14 -10.30 -6.24 23.73
N LEU A 15 -11.52 -6.76 23.58
CA LEU A 15 -12.11 -7.01 22.27
C LEU A 15 -12.26 -5.72 21.43
N ALA A 16 -12.69 -4.63 22.06
CA ALA A 16 -12.82 -3.34 21.40
C ALA A 16 -11.46 -2.82 20.90
N VAL A 17 -10.40 -2.94 21.70
CA VAL A 17 -9.04 -2.53 21.31
C VAL A 17 -8.55 -3.36 20.12
N ILE A 18 -8.74 -4.69 20.14
CA ILE A 18 -8.35 -5.56 19.02
C ILE A 18 -9.11 -5.17 17.74
N ALA A 19 -10.40 -4.89 17.83
CA ALA A 19 -11.21 -4.47 16.69
C ALA A 19 -10.72 -3.14 16.09
N VAL A 20 -10.40 -2.15 16.94
CA VAL A 20 -9.88 -0.86 16.48
C VAL A 20 -8.51 -1.01 15.83
N VAL A 21 -7.58 -1.73 16.47
CA VAL A 21 -6.22 -1.93 15.93
C VAL A 21 -6.27 -2.72 14.62
N GLY A 22 -7.08 -3.79 14.56
CA GLY A 22 -7.29 -4.56 13.33
C GLY A 22 -7.91 -3.72 12.21
N GLY A 23 -8.91 -2.89 12.53
CA GLY A 23 -9.54 -1.97 11.59
C GLY A 23 -8.57 -0.92 11.05
N VAL A 24 -7.75 -0.31 11.92
CA VAL A 24 -6.74 0.69 11.52
C VAL A 24 -5.65 0.04 10.65
N ALA A 25 -5.15 -1.14 11.01
CA ALA A 25 -4.14 -1.85 10.22
C ALA A 25 -4.67 -2.25 8.84
N ALA A 26 -5.93 -2.69 8.75
CA ALA A 26 -6.58 -2.95 7.47
C ALA A 26 -6.75 -1.67 6.65
N TYR A 27 -7.23 -0.59 7.27
CA TYR A 27 -7.45 0.69 6.61
C TYR A 27 -6.17 1.31 6.04
N GLN A 28 -5.05 1.24 6.78
CA GLN A 28 -3.75 1.74 6.31
C GLN A 28 -3.20 0.97 5.09
N ARG A 29 -3.55 -0.31 4.92
CA ARG A 29 -3.18 -1.08 3.73
C ARG A 29 -4.00 -0.70 2.50
N THR A 30 -5.21 -0.17 2.68
CA THR A 30 -6.14 0.13 1.59
C THR A 30 -5.97 1.54 1.00
N GLN A 31 -5.30 2.46 1.69
CA GLN A 31 -5.00 3.77 1.10
C GLN A 31 -3.77 3.68 0.18
N SER A 32 -3.98 3.82 -1.13
CA SER A 32 -2.93 4.12 -2.11
C SER A 32 -2.31 5.48 -1.75
N GLU A 33 -1.16 5.50 -1.04
CA GLU A 33 -0.73 6.67 -0.26
C GLU A 33 0.04 7.74 -1.03
N VAL A 34 0.33 7.57 -2.32
CA VAL A 34 1.09 8.59 -3.05
C VAL A 34 0.40 8.87 -4.36
N LEU A 35 -0.57 9.80 -4.34
CA LEU A 35 -1.05 10.51 -5.51
C LEU A 35 -0.34 11.87 -5.55
N VAL A 36 0.80 11.94 -6.23
CA VAL A 36 1.43 13.22 -6.55
C VAL A 36 0.82 13.66 -7.88
N ASP A 37 -0.18 14.54 -7.80
CA ASP A 37 -0.80 15.15 -8.98
C ASP A 37 -0.14 16.53 -9.20
N THR A 38 0.92 16.52 -10.00
CA THR A 38 1.52 17.75 -10.52
C THR A 38 1.08 17.91 -11.97
N PRO A 39 0.98 19.13 -12.52
CA PRO A 39 0.40 19.35 -13.86
C PRO A 39 1.07 18.59 -15.02
N ALA A 40 2.18 17.89 -14.77
CA ALA A 40 2.88 17.06 -15.73
C ALA A 40 2.99 15.58 -15.30
N VAL A 41 2.96 15.25 -14.00
CA VAL A 41 3.28 13.89 -13.53
C VAL A 41 2.27 13.43 -12.49
N ARG A 42 1.71 12.24 -12.73
CA ARG A 42 0.85 11.49 -11.82
C ARG A 42 1.61 10.24 -11.36
N VAL A 43 1.75 10.08 -10.06
CA VAL A 43 2.28 8.85 -9.43
C VAL A 43 1.13 8.16 -8.72
N GLU A 44 1.01 6.85 -8.83
CA GLU A 44 0.05 6.02 -8.10
C GLU A 44 0.76 4.81 -7.51
N THR A 45 0.79 4.69 -6.19
CA THR A 45 1.35 3.51 -5.52
C THR A 45 0.29 2.77 -4.72
N ASN A 46 0.06 1.50 -5.06
CA ASN A 46 -0.77 0.60 -4.28
C ASN A 46 0.03 0.04 -3.10
N LYS A 47 -0.32 0.50 -1.89
CA LYS A 47 0.29 0.07 -0.63
C LYS A 47 0.10 -1.41 -0.31
N ALA A 48 -0.98 -2.02 -0.80
CA ALA A 48 -1.29 -3.42 -0.51
C ALA A 48 -0.48 -4.40 -1.37
N THR A 49 -0.25 -4.05 -2.64
CA THR A 49 0.46 -4.92 -3.62
C THR A 49 1.91 -4.48 -3.85
N GLY A 50 2.25 -3.23 -3.51
CA GLY A 50 3.54 -2.62 -3.84
C GLY A 50 3.65 -2.16 -5.30
N GLU A 51 2.57 -2.28 -6.08
CA GLU A 51 2.53 -1.82 -7.47
C GLU A 51 2.63 -0.30 -7.53
N THR A 52 3.37 0.21 -8.51
CA THR A 52 3.52 1.66 -8.73
C THR A 52 3.39 1.97 -10.20
N ASN A 53 2.52 2.92 -10.52
CA ASN A 53 2.40 3.52 -11.83
C ASN A 53 2.86 4.97 -11.78
N VAL A 54 3.62 5.42 -12.78
CA VAL A 54 4.02 6.81 -12.95
C VAL A 54 3.72 7.22 -14.39
N ASP A 55 2.76 8.13 -14.53
CA ASP A 55 2.39 8.77 -15.79
C ASP A 55 3.00 10.17 -15.85
N ALA A 56 3.93 10.37 -16.77
CA ALA A 56 4.53 11.66 -17.10
C ALA A 56 4.28 11.99 -18.59
N PRO A 57 4.46 13.24 -19.06
CA PRO A 57 3.99 13.65 -20.39
C PRO A 57 4.71 12.93 -21.54
N PHE A 58 5.91 12.42 -21.27
CA PHE A 58 6.77 11.72 -22.23
C PHE A 58 7.29 10.39 -21.67
N ALA A 59 6.77 9.91 -20.54
CA ALA A 59 7.25 8.67 -19.97
C ALA A 59 6.14 8.00 -19.16
N HIS A 60 6.05 6.69 -19.30
CA HIS A 60 5.19 5.83 -18.49
C HIS A 60 6.09 4.81 -17.79
N VAL A 61 5.91 4.67 -16.47
CA VAL A 61 6.65 3.68 -15.67
C VAL A 61 5.65 2.82 -14.92
N GLU A 62 5.71 1.52 -15.15
CA GLU A 62 4.90 0.53 -14.44
C GLU A 62 5.82 -0.39 -13.65
N LYS A 63 5.51 -0.60 -12.37
CA LYS A 63 6.19 -1.52 -11.50
C LYS A 63 5.19 -2.47 -10.87
N ASP A 64 5.41 -3.76 -11.05
CA ASP A 64 4.51 -4.82 -10.61
C ASP A 64 5.28 -6.00 -9.98
N GLY A 65 4.59 -7.12 -9.79
CA GLY A 65 5.20 -8.35 -9.26
C GLY A 65 6.23 -9.00 -10.18
N GLN A 66 6.26 -8.66 -11.48
CA GLN A 66 7.12 -9.23 -12.52
C GLN A 66 8.39 -8.39 -12.74
N GLY A 67 8.33 -7.08 -12.50
CA GLY A 67 9.50 -6.23 -12.73
C GLY A 67 9.17 -4.73 -12.77
N THR A 68 9.98 -3.98 -13.50
CA THR A 68 9.77 -2.55 -13.78
C THR A 68 9.88 -2.31 -15.27
N ARG A 69 8.83 -1.76 -15.86
CA ARG A 69 8.75 -1.36 -17.25
C ARG A 69 8.79 0.16 -17.35
N VAL A 70 9.61 0.67 -18.25
CA VAL A 70 9.71 2.09 -18.57
C VAL A 70 9.51 2.27 -20.07
N GLU A 71 8.54 3.10 -20.44
CA GLU A 71 8.27 3.49 -21.82
C GLU A 71 8.45 4.99 -21.98
N ALA A 72 9.35 5.40 -22.87
CA ALA A 72 9.58 6.80 -23.22
C ALA A 72 9.93 6.90 -24.72
N PRO A 73 9.84 8.09 -25.36
CA PRO A 73 10.27 8.29 -26.73
C PRO A 73 11.70 7.79 -26.97
N GLY A 74 11.84 6.80 -27.84
CA GLY A 74 13.14 6.20 -28.19
C GLY A 74 13.73 5.25 -27.16
N VAL A 75 13.07 5.00 -26.02
CA VAL A 75 13.59 4.15 -24.94
C VAL A 75 12.49 3.22 -24.42
N LYS A 76 12.78 1.91 -24.46
CA LYS A 76 11.98 0.87 -23.79
C LYS A 76 12.91 0.07 -22.89
N ILE A 77 12.61 0.06 -21.60
CA ILE A 77 13.38 -0.70 -20.61
C ILE A 77 12.42 -1.66 -19.93
N ASP A 78 12.79 -2.94 -19.91
CA ASP A 78 12.09 -3.99 -19.17
C ASP A 78 13.10 -4.61 -18.21
N VAL A 79 12.94 -4.32 -16.91
CA VAL A 79 13.80 -4.85 -15.85
C VAL A 79 13.01 -5.94 -15.13
N PRO A 80 13.32 -7.23 -15.35
CA PRO A 80 12.67 -8.30 -14.62
C PRO A 80 13.05 -8.24 -13.14
N ARG A 81 12.19 -8.76 -12.28
CA ARG A 81 12.45 -8.85 -10.83
C ARG A 81 13.71 -9.68 -10.58
N SER A 82 14.76 -9.05 -10.07
CA SER A 82 15.93 -9.76 -9.58
C SER A 82 15.53 -10.68 -8.43
N ALA A 83 15.89 -11.96 -8.53
CA ALA A 83 15.83 -12.86 -7.39
C ALA A 83 16.67 -12.27 -6.25
N PRO A 84 16.25 -12.40 -4.98
CA PRO A 84 17.06 -11.92 -3.86
C PRO A 84 18.43 -12.60 -3.95
N SER A 85 19.47 -11.80 -4.12
CA SER A 85 20.85 -12.27 -3.98
C SER A 85 21.09 -12.50 -2.49
N ASP A 86 21.09 -13.77 -2.08
CA ASP A 86 21.53 -14.24 -0.76
C ASP A 86 22.96 -13.77 -0.44
#